data_AF-M5BPJ7-F1
#
_entry.id   AF-M5BPJ7-F1
#
_cell.length_a   1.000
_cell.length_b   1.000
_cell.length_c   1.000
_cell.angle_alpha   90.00
_cell.angle_beta   90.00
_cell.angle_gamma   90.00
#
_symmetry.space_group_name_H-M   'P 1'
#
loop_
_entity.id
_entity.type
_entity.pdbx_description
1 polymer ?
#
loop_
_entity_poly.entity_id
_entity_poly.type
_entity_poly.pdbx_seq_one_letter_code
_entity_poly.pdbx_strand_id
1 'polypeptide(L)'
;MSFAPPPPPGFVPPPPGMPPGLPHPQQMDSMRMPSEVLAQKSHKWVQMQNKRYGEKRKAGFIDTGKQDLPPEHVRKIIKDHGDMSNRKFRNDKRVHLGALKYVPHAVLKLLENIPCPWEQVREVPVLYHITVGVYVACYASRKA
;
A
#
# COMPACT_ATOMS: atom_id res chain seq x y z
N MET A 1 48.92 -7.94 20.30
CA MET A 1 49.11 -6.49 20.18
C MET A 1 47.83 -5.91 19.60
N SER A 2 47.01 -5.27 20.43
CA SER A 2 45.69 -4.74 20.08
C SER A 2 45.84 -3.35 19.45
N PHE A 3 45.48 -3.22 18.17
CA PHE A 3 45.55 -1.98 17.41
C PHE A 3 44.22 -1.22 17.56
N ALA A 4 44.21 -0.12 18.30
CA ALA A 4 43.04 0.76 18.40
C ALA A 4 43.03 1.75 17.20
N PRO A 5 41.89 1.99 16.54
CA PRO A 5 41.81 2.93 15.42
C PRO A 5 42.00 4.38 15.89
N PRO A 6 42.56 5.27 15.03
CA PRO A 6 42.84 6.64 15.41
C PRO A 6 41.56 7.45 15.64
N PRO A 7 41.55 8.39 16.61
CA PRO A 7 40.39 9.21 16.93
C PRO A 7 40.05 10.21 15.81
N PRO A 8 38.76 10.58 15.66
CA PRO A 8 38.30 11.47 14.61
C PRO A 8 38.86 12.90 14.74
N PRO A 9 39.11 13.60 13.62
CA PRO A 9 39.72 14.93 13.61
C PRO A 9 38.83 15.96 14.34
N GLY A 10 39.39 16.62 15.36
CA GLY A 10 38.72 17.70 16.12
C GLY A 10 38.64 17.49 17.64
N PHE A 11 39.00 16.32 18.14
CA PHE A 11 39.04 16.04 19.58
C PHE A 11 40.41 16.41 20.19
N VAL A 12 40.56 17.64 20.66
CA VAL A 12 41.69 18.02 21.53
C VAL A 12 41.38 17.59 22.96
N PRO A 13 42.18 16.72 23.59
CA PRO A 13 41.97 16.39 25.00
C PRO A 13 42.25 17.63 25.86
N PRO A 14 41.41 17.93 26.86
CA PRO A 14 41.62 19.09 27.72
C PRO A 14 42.91 18.92 28.55
N PRO A 15 43.68 19.99 28.79
CA PRO A 15 44.92 19.91 29.55
C PRO A 15 44.67 19.51 31.01
N PRO A 16 45.57 18.73 31.64
CA PRO A 16 45.35 18.18 32.97
C PRO A 16 45.46 19.29 34.03
N GLY A 17 44.38 19.56 34.77
CA GLY A 17 44.43 20.42 35.96
C GLY A 17 43.25 21.37 36.20
N MET A 18 42.23 21.42 35.36
CA MET A 18 41.04 22.24 35.62
C MET A 18 39.96 21.43 36.37
N PRO A 19 39.43 21.90 37.52
CA PRO A 19 38.24 21.30 38.11
C PRO A 19 37.06 21.42 37.13
N PRO A 20 36.10 20.46 37.11
CA PRO A 20 34.98 20.51 36.18
C PRO A 20 34.17 21.78 36.46
N GLY A 21 34.26 22.73 35.54
CA GLY A 21 33.52 23.97 35.60
C GLY A 21 32.03 23.66 35.66
N LEU A 22 31.44 23.91 36.83
CA LEU A 22 30.00 24.13 36.97
C LEU A 22 29.57 25.13 35.88
N PRO A 23 28.58 24.80 35.05
CA PRO A 23 28.13 25.73 34.03
C PRO A 23 27.53 26.97 34.72
N HIS A 24 27.98 28.15 34.30
CA HIS A 24 27.48 29.44 34.77
C HIS A 24 25.95 29.54 34.58
N PRO A 25 25.16 29.98 35.60
CA PRO A 25 23.70 30.11 35.47
C PRO A 25 23.26 31.02 34.31
N GLN A 26 24.09 32.00 33.94
CA GLN A 26 23.78 32.97 32.88
C GLN A 26 23.96 32.41 31.45
N GLN A 27 24.67 31.30 31.26
CA GLN A 27 24.79 30.64 29.95
C GLN A 27 23.65 29.64 29.68
N MET A 28 22.87 29.31 30.71
CA MET A 28 21.74 28.38 30.58
C MET A 28 20.52 29.02 29.91
N ASP A 29 20.39 30.35 30.03
CA ASP A 29 19.27 31.09 29.47
C ASP A 29 19.42 31.29 27.95
N SER A 30 20.67 31.44 27.46
CA SER A 30 20.99 31.54 26.03
C SER A 30 20.76 30.25 25.24
N MET A 31 20.55 29.13 25.92
CA MET A 31 20.24 27.82 25.34
C MET A 31 18.76 27.44 25.47
N ARG A 32 17.97 28.24 26.22
CA ARG A 32 16.56 27.96 26.46
C ARG A 32 15.74 28.45 25.28
N MET A 33 15.55 27.55 24.31
CA MET A 33 14.65 27.75 23.19
C MET A 33 13.31 28.34 23.68
N PRO A 34 12.76 29.38 23.02
CA PRO A 34 11.49 29.99 23.43
C PRO A 34 10.39 28.92 23.54
N SER A 35 9.53 29.04 24.55
CA SER A 35 8.45 28.06 24.84
C SER A 35 7.57 27.79 23.61
N GLU A 36 7.35 28.81 22.78
CA GLU A 36 6.61 28.71 21.53
C GLU A 36 7.31 27.85 20.48
N VAL A 37 8.64 27.96 20.36
CA VAL A 37 9.44 27.15 19.42
C VAL A 37 9.50 25.69 19.88
N LEU A 38 9.50 25.46 21.19
CA LEU A 38 9.39 24.11 21.78
C LEU A 38 8.02 23.48 21.48
N ALA A 39 6.93 24.24 21.59
CA ALA A 39 5.58 23.77 21.24
C ALA A 39 5.46 23.44 19.75
N GLN A 40 6.06 24.25 18.87
CA GLN A 40 6.08 23.96 17.44
C GLN A 40 6.89 22.69 17.11
N LYS A 41 8.03 22.50 17.79
CA LYS A 41 8.85 21.28 17.63
C LYS A 41 8.11 20.05 18.15
N SER A 42 7.45 20.12 19.30
CA SER A 42 6.69 18.99 19.86
C SER A 42 5.52 18.62 18.94
N HIS A 43 4.79 19.60 18.41
CA HIS A 43 3.68 19.34 17.50
C HIS A 43 4.15 18.67 16.19
N LYS A 44 5.25 19.17 15.59
CA LYS A 44 5.87 18.54 14.41
C LYS A 44 6.37 17.12 14.71
N TRP A 45 6.93 16.90 15.89
CA TRP A 45 7.40 15.59 16.32
C TRP A 45 6.24 14.60 16.49
N VAL A 46 5.14 15.01 17.12
CA VAL A 46 3.92 14.19 17.27
C VAL A 46 3.31 13.86 15.90
N GLN A 47 3.21 14.82 14.99
CA GLN A 47 2.74 14.57 13.62
C GLN A 47 3.63 13.56 12.88
N MET A 48 4.95 13.70 13.00
CA MET A 48 5.91 12.78 12.40
C MET A 48 5.77 11.37 12.98
N GLN A 49 5.62 11.26 14.31
CA GLN A 49 5.48 9.99 15.01
C GLN A 49 4.17 9.29 14.64
N ASN A 50 3.06 10.02 14.62
CA ASN A 50 1.75 9.51 14.18
C ASN A 50 1.79 9.05 12.72
N LYS A 51 2.54 9.74 11.84
CA LYS A 51 2.73 9.31 10.45
C LYS A 51 3.62 8.07 10.34
N ARG A 52 4.71 7.98 11.13
CA ARG A 52 5.66 6.85 11.10
C ARG A 52 5.06 5.56 11.65
N TYR A 53 4.40 5.65 12.80
CA TYR A 53 3.87 4.52 13.55
C TYR A 53 2.35 4.39 13.45
N GLY A 54 1.73 5.10 12.50
CA GLY A 54 0.32 4.96 12.21
C GLY A 54 -0.02 3.51 11.85
N GLU A 55 -1.20 3.08 12.28
CA GLU A 55 -1.67 1.70 12.21
C GLU A 55 -1.62 1.09 10.80
N LYS A 56 -1.76 1.94 9.77
CA LYS A 56 -1.60 1.60 8.34
C LYS A 56 -0.20 1.11 7.94
N ARG A 57 0.82 1.32 8.78
CA ARG A 57 2.21 0.89 8.55
C ARG A 57 2.69 -0.15 9.55
N LYS A 58 1.81 -0.59 10.46
CA LYS A 58 2.13 -1.68 11.37
C LYS A 58 2.30 -2.95 10.53
N ALA A 59 3.32 -3.76 10.86
CA ALA A 59 3.52 -5.04 10.22
C ALA A 59 2.24 -5.88 10.36
N GLY A 60 1.69 -6.33 9.24
CA GLY A 60 0.39 -7.01 9.19
C GLY A 60 -0.82 -6.12 8.89
N PHE A 61 -0.63 -4.84 8.52
CA PHE A 61 -1.73 -4.03 8.01
C PHE A 61 -2.25 -4.61 6.68
N ILE A 62 -3.46 -5.15 6.73
CA ILE A 62 -4.21 -5.58 5.56
C ILE A 62 -4.96 -4.35 5.07
N ASP A 63 -4.53 -3.82 3.92
CA ASP A 63 -5.23 -2.73 3.26
C ASP A 63 -6.69 -3.14 3.01
N THR A 64 -7.61 -2.21 3.20
CA THR A 64 -9.04 -2.43 2.97
C THR A 64 -9.20 -3.04 1.58
N GLY A 65 -9.68 -4.28 1.53
CA GLY A 65 -9.66 -5.11 0.31
C GLY A 65 -10.32 -4.43 -0.89
N LYS A 66 -10.06 -4.98 -2.08
CA LYS A 66 -10.63 -4.49 -3.34
C LYS A 66 -12.14 -4.34 -3.20
N GLN A 67 -12.63 -3.10 -3.26
CA GLN A 67 -14.04 -2.79 -3.24
C GLN A 67 -14.69 -3.19 -4.57
N ASP A 68 -15.97 -3.52 -4.52
CA ASP A 68 -16.75 -3.81 -5.72
C ASP A 68 -16.85 -2.57 -6.62
N LEU A 69 -16.49 -2.74 -7.88
CA LEU A 69 -16.58 -1.69 -8.90
C LEU A 69 -17.99 -1.66 -9.50
N PRO A 70 -18.44 -0.50 -10.00
CA PRO A 70 -19.74 -0.41 -10.64
C PRO A 70 -19.82 -1.35 -11.87
N PRO A 71 -20.95 -2.05 -12.07
CA PRO A 71 -21.10 -3.04 -13.14
C PRO A 71 -20.97 -2.44 -14.55
N GLU A 72 -21.23 -1.13 -14.70
CA GLU A 72 -21.07 -0.39 -15.96
C GLU A 72 -19.62 -0.39 -16.48
N HIS A 73 -18.63 -0.44 -15.58
CA HIS A 73 -17.23 -0.46 -15.96
C HIS A 73 -16.89 -1.70 -16.81
N VAL A 74 -17.41 -2.85 -16.40
CA VAL A 74 -17.18 -4.14 -17.08
C VAL A 74 -17.88 -4.17 -18.43
N ARG A 75 -19.14 -3.70 -18.47
CA ARG A 75 -19.93 -3.60 -19.71
C ARG A 75 -19.23 -2.73 -20.74
N LYS A 76 -18.65 -1.62 -20.31
CA LYS A 76 -17.88 -0.71 -21.17
C LYS A 76 -16.63 -1.38 -21.73
N ILE A 77 -15.83 -2.06 -20.89
CA ILE A 77 -14.61 -2.74 -21.34
C ILE A 77 -14.92 -3.74 -22.45
N ILE A 78 -15.95 -4.57 -22.28
CA ILE A 78 -16.29 -5.62 -23.25
C ILE A 78 -16.82 -5.02 -24.55
N LYS A 79 -17.64 -3.98 -24.46
CA LYS A 79 -18.12 -3.27 -25.64
C LYS A 79 -16.98 -2.63 -26.42
N ASP A 80 -16.00 -2.03 -25.74
CA ASP A 80 -14.87 -1.35 -26.36
C ASP A 80 -13.84 -2.33 -26.95
N HIS A 81 -13.65 -3.50 -26.33
CA HIS A 81 -12.65 -4.51 -26.76
C HIS A 81 -13.18 -5.58 -27.71
N GLY A 82 -14.51 -5.69 -27.91
CA GLY A 82 -15.16 -6.86 -28.51
C GLY A 82 -14.55 -7.44 -29.80
N ASP A 83 -14.05 -6.59 -30.69
CA ASP A 83 -13.46 -7.03 -31.98
C ASP A 83 -11.92 -7.07 -31.94
N MET A 84 -11.24 -6.50 -30.94
CA MET A 84 -9.76 -6.48 -30.80
C MET A 84 -8.98 -5.98 -32.04
N SER A 85 -9.67 -5.49 -33.07
CA SER A 85 -9.10 -5.12 -34.37
C SER A 85 -8.62 -3.67 -34.39
N ASN A 86 -8.98 -2.87 -33.39
CA ASN A 86 -8.38 -1.56 -33.18
C ASN A 86 -6.90 -1.67 -32.77
N ARG A 87 -6.03 -0.87 -33.39
CA ARG A 87 -4.58 -0.83 -33.13
C ARG A 87 -4.25 -0.49 -31.67
N LYS A 88 -5.16 0.19 -30.96
CA LYS A 88 -5.01 0.55 -29.53
C LYS A 88 -4.88 -0.67 -28.62
N PHE A 89 -5.56 -1.78 -28.94
CA PHE A 89 -5.62 -2.98 -28.10
C PHE A 89 -4.61 -4.07 -28.50
N ARG A 90 -3.52 -3.70 -29.20
CA ARG A 90 -2.49 -4.66 -29.64
C ARG A 90 -1.80 -5.38 -28.47
N ASN A 91 -1.55 -4.67 -27.37
CA ASN A 91 -0.89 -5.25 -26.19
C ASN A 91 -1.81 -6.26 -25.50
N ASP A 92 -3.12 -6.02 -25.56
CA ASP A 92 -4.12 -6.78 -24.83
C ASP A 92 -4.39 -8.13 -25.49
N LYS A 93 -4.10 -8.27 -26.80
CA LYS A 93 -4.22 -9.54 -27.55
C LYS A 93 -3.49 -10.70 -26.89
N ARG A 94 -2.28 -10.44 -26.39
CA ARG A 94 -1.48 -11.47 -25.71
C ARG A 94 -2.18 -11.96 -24.44
N VAL A 95 -2.77 -11.03 -23.69
CA VAL A 95 -3.49 -11.34 -22.46
C VAL A 95 -4.78 -12.12 -22.78
N HIS A 96 -5.49 -11.76 -23.85
CA HIS A 96 -6.68 -12.49 -24.31
C HIS A 96 -6.36 -13.96 -24.60
N LEU A 97 -5.28 -14.22 -25.33
CA LEU A 97 -4.83 -15.58 -25.61
C LEU A 97 -4.40 -16.33 -24.33
N GLY A 98 -3.72 -15.66 -23.40
CA GLY A 98 -3.34 -16.24 -22.11
C GLY A 98 -4.55 -16.60 -21.23
N ALA A 99 -5.62 -15.80 -21.31
CA ALA A 99 -6.84 -16.01 -20.54
C ALA A 99 -7.66 -17.21 -21.04
N LEU A 100 -7.49 -17.64 -22.30
CA LEU A 100 -8.18 -18.82 -22.86
C LEU A 100 -7.94 -20.09 -22.02
N LYS A 101 -6.77 -20.19 -21.36
CA LYS A 101 -6.45 -21.30 -20.44
C LYS A 101 -7.47 -21.44 -19.30
N TYR A 102 -8.06 -20.34 -18.84
CA TYR A 102 -8.97 -20.32 -17.69
C TYR A 102 -10.44 -20.43 -18.11
N VAL A 103 -10.73 -20.51 -19.41
CA VAL A 103 -12.10 -20.67 -19.94
C VAL A 103 -12.81 -21.89 -19.35
N PRO A 104 -12.20 -23.09 -19.23
CA PRO A 104 -12.86 -24.24 -18.62
C PRO A 104 -13.31 -23.97 -17.17
N HIS A 105 -12.52 -23.21 -16.41
CA HIS A 105 -12.86 -22.84 -15.04
C HIS A 105 -14.00 -21.81 -15.00
N ALA A 106 -13.96 -20.81 -15.89
CA ALA A 106 -15.02 -19.82 -16.03
C ALA A 106 -16.37 -20.47 -16.40
N VAL A 107 -16.35 -21.43 -17.34
CA VAL A 107 -17.56 -22.17 -17.76
C VAL A 107 -18.10 -23.00 -16.61
N LEU A 108 -17.25 -23.73 -15.89
CA LEU A 108 -17.68 -24.50 -14.71
C LEU A 108 -18.38 -23.59 -13.68
N LYS A 109 -17.79 -22.43 -13.39
CA LYS A 109 -18.36 -21.46 -12.45
C LYS A 109 -19.65 -20.80 -12.94
N LEU A 110 -19.81 -20.64 -14.25
CA LEU A 110 -21.05 -20.19 -14.85
C LEU A 110 -22.16 -21.24 -14.66
N LEU A 111 -21.85 -22.51 -14.93
CA LEU A 111 -22.80 -23.61 -14.80
C LEU A 111 -23.24 -23.84 -13.35
N GLU A 112 -22.34 -23.69 -12.38
CA GLU A 112 -22.67 -23.74 -10.94
C GLU A 112 -23.71 -22.66 -10.51
N ASN A 113 -23.84 -21.58 -11.28
CA ASN A 113 -24.70 -20.44 -10.96
C ASN A 113 -25.94 -20.32 -11.87
N ILE A 114 -26.30 -21.36 -12.63
CA ILE A 114 -27.54 -21.37 -13.39
C ILE A 114 -28.72 -21.16 -12.43
N PRO A 115 -29.63 -20.19 -12.71
CA PRO A 115 -30.78 -19.94 -11.86
C PRO A 115 -31.70 -21.17 -11.86
N CYS A 116 -32.22 -21.49 -10.69
CA CYS A 116 -33.21 -22.54 -10.57
C CYS A 116 -34.52 -22.12 -11.27
N PRO A 117 -35.37 -23.06 -11.72
CA PRO A 117 -36.55 -22.74 -12.53
C PRO A 117 -37.59 -21.86 -11.81
N TRP A 118 -37.48 -21.71 -10.48
CA TRP A 118 -38.32 -20.83 -9.67
C TRP A 118 -37.74 -19.42 -9.49
N GLU A 119 -36.53 -19.14 -9.97
CA GLU A 119 -35.83 -17.86 -9.81
C GLU A 119 -35.81 -17.09 -11.14
N GLN A 120 -36.39 -15.88 -11.15
CA GLN A 120 -36.50 -15.09 -12.38
C GLN A 120 -35.17 -14.42 -12.77
N VAL A 121 -34.40 -13.94 -11.80
CA VAL A 121 -33.10 -13.28 -12.00
C VAL A 121 -32.20 -13.62 -10.82
N ARG A 122 -30.94 -13.98 -11.10
CA ARG A 122 -29.90 -14.21 -10.09
C ARG A 122 -28.73 -13.26 -10.32
N GLU A 123 -28.44 -12.42 -9.33
CA GLU A 123 -27.25 -11.56 -9.35
C GLU A 123 -26.04 -12.35 -8.83
N VAL A 124 -25.00 -12.45 -9.66
CA VAL A 124 -23.80 -13.23 -9.35
C VAL A 124 -22.60 -12.28 -9.26
N PRO A 125 -21.83 -12.29 -8.16
CA PRO A 125 -20.61 -11.52 -8.08
C PRO A 125 -19.56 -12.10 -9.05
N VAL A 126 -18.97 -11.22 -9.87
CA VAL A 126 -18.04 -11.64 -10.93
C VAL A 126 -16.67 -11.01 -10.72
N LEU A 127 -15.63 -11.85 -10.75
CA LEU A 127 -14.26 -11.40 -10.86
C LEU A 127 -13.90 -11.28 -12.34
N TYR A 128 -13.43 -10.11 -12.77
CA TYR A 128 -13.07 -9.86 -14.16
C TYR A 128 -11.65 -9.33 -14.29
N HIS A 129 -11.01 -9.64 -15.42
CA HIS A 129 -9.74 -9.00 -15.78
C HIS A 129 -10.00 -7.62 -16.37
N ILE A 130 -9.31 -6.59 -15.86
CA ILE A 130 -9.48 -5.16 -16.24
C ILE A 130 -9.40 -4.90 -17.75
N THR A 131 -8.68 -5.76 -18.47
CA THR A 131 -8.43 -5.61 -19.91
C THR A 131 -9.27 -6.53 -20.79
N VAL A 132 -9.55 -7.75 -20.32
CA VAL A 132 -10.05 -8.83 -21.18
C VAL A 132 -11.53 -9.08 -20.91
N GLY A 133 -12.06 -8.59 -19.78
CA GLY A 133 -13.42 -8.93 -19.35
C GLY A 133 -13.63 -10.42 -19.11
N VAL A 134 -12.59 -11.27 -19.19
CA VAL A 134 -12.71 -12.70 -18.92
C VAL A 134 -13.17 -12.85 -17.49
N TYR A 135 -14.38 -13.36 -17.41
CA TYR A 135 -15.13 -13.56 -16.20
C TYR A 135 -14.69 -14.86 -15.55
N VAL A 136 -14.01 -14.77 -14.42
CA VAL A 136 -14.02 -15.88 -13.47
C VAL A 136 -15.18 -15.59 -12.54
N ALA A 137 -16.35 -16.15 -12.86
CA ALA A 137 -17.44 -16.20 -11.89
C ALA A 137 -16.95 -16.97 -10.64
N CYS A 138 -17.48 -16.62 -9.48
CA CYS A 138 -17.12 -17.13 -8.15
C CYS A 138 -15.85 -16.54 -7.50
N TYR A 139 -16.09 -15.57 -6.61
CA TYR A 139 -15.58 -15.67 -5.26
C TYR A 139 -16.09 -16.97 -4.63
N ALA A 140 -15.33 -18.05 -4.72
CA ALA A 140 -15.48 -19.16 -3.79
C ALA A 140 -14.88 -18.73 -2.43
N SER A 141 -15.49 -17.74 -1.78
CA SER A 141 -15.33 -17.62 -0.33
C SER A 141 -16.32 -18.63 0.27
N ARG A 142 -15.93 -19.91 0.25
CA ARG A 142 -16.33 -20.80 1.34
C ARG A 142 -15.71 -20.20 2.60
N LYS A 143 -16.40 -19.23 3.22
CA LYS A 143 -16.17 -18.94 4.63
C LYS A 143 -16.56 -20.22 5.37
N ALA A 144 -15.55 -20.93 5.87
CA ALA A 144 -15.72 -21.74 7.07
C ALA A 144 -15.95 -20.81 8.26
#